data_AF-A0A087UQC0-F1
#
_entry.id   AF-A0A087UQC0-F1
#
_cell.length_a   1.000
_cell.length_b   1.000
_cell.length_c   1.000
_cell.angle_alpha   90.00
_cell.angle_beta   90.00
_cell.angle_gamma   90.00
#
_symmetry.space_group_name_H-M   'P 1'
#
loop_
_entity.id
_entity.type
_entity.pdbx_description
1 polymer ?
#
loop_
_entity_poly.entity_id
_entity_poly.type
_entity_poly.pdbx_seq_one_letter_code
_entity_poly.pdbx_strand_id
1 'polypeptide(L)'
;MTYAVRTESVSCPLLPSSKTCSCVMKTRGLDLSCDRAGLDDLRQSIKAVTSTKENVWYLKLRNLKLNNIPGDLLGEMHVTHFIVHNSSLSSIDDEAFSGIAEYLETLDLAQNSLERVPTAALENLSNLASLNLNYNKIEILHAEAFRGLISLVRLNLFGNKIKFIDNLAFEGTGGNLTH
;
A
#
# COMPACT_ATOMS: atom_id res chain seq x y z
N MET A 1 9.65 40.73 20.61
CA MET A 1 9.74 39.27 20.54
C MET A 1 9.20 38.84 19.18
N THR A 2 10.09 38.61 18.24
CA THR A 2 9.75 38.22 16.86
C THR A 2 9.40 36.74 16.85
N TYR A 3 8.16 36.41 16.49
CA TYR A 3 7.76 35.04 16.23
C TYR A 3 8.52 34.55 14.98
N ALA A 4 9.46 33.63 15.17
CA ALA A 4 10.05 32.90 14.07
C ALA A 4 8.95 32.02 13.45
N VAL A 5 8.40 32.46 12.33
CA VAL A 5 7.58 31.60 11.47
C VAL A 5 8.52 30.48 11.01
N ARG A 6 8.30 29.25 11.51
CA ARG A 6 8.92 28.05 10.93
C ARG A 6 8.48 27.97 9.47
N THR A 7 9.31 28.49 8.59
CA THR A 7 9.25 28.30 7.14
C THR A 7 10.23 27.18 6.79
N GLU A 8 10.07 26.01 7.42
CA GLU A 8 10.65 24.81 6.83
C GLU A 8 9.76 24.49 5.64
N SER A 9 10.24 24.84 4.44
CA SER A 9 9.57 24.51 3.20
C SER A 9 9.37 23.00 3.15
N VAL A 10 8.10 22.57 3.21
CA VAL A 10 7.67 21.20 2.95
C VAL A 10 8.33 20.75 1.65
N SER A 11 9.29 19.84 1.76
CA SER A 11 10.14 19.48 0.64
C SER A 11 10.53 18.01 0.73
N CYS A 12 10.76 17.45 -0.44
CA CYS A 12 11.29 16.11 -0.52
C CYS A 12 12.68 16.05 0.12
N PRO A 13 12.92 15.05 0.99
CA PRO A 13 14.23 14.87 1.59
C PRO A 13 15.23 14.42 0.52
N LEU A 14 16.51 14.55 0.84
CA LEU A 14 17.56 13.93 0.03
C LEU A 14 17.43 12.41 0.13
N LEU A 15 17.24 11.78 -1.03
CA LEU A 15 17.17 10.32 -1.16
C LEU A 15 18.56 9.73 -1.47
N PRO A 16 18.75 8.40 -1.31
CA PRO A 16 19.97 7.71 -1.71
C PRO A 16 20.37 7.99 -3.16
N SER A 17 21.68 8.00 -3.41
CA SER A 17 22.27 8.38 -4.71
C SER A 17 22.04 7.36 -5.84
N SER A 18 21.50 6.18 -5.54
CA SER A 18 21.24 5.12 -6.52
C SER A 18 20.18 5.48 -7.56
N LYS A 19 19.43 6.58 -7.36
CA LYS A 19 18.36 7.07 -8.26
C LYS A 19 17.26 6.05 -8.56
N THR A 20 17.14 4.99 -7.75
CA THR A 20 16.06 4.00 -7.86
C THR A 20 14.76 4.52 -7.23
N CYS A 21 14.85 5.51 -6.34
CA CYS A 21 13.72 6.21 -5.75
C CYS A 21 13.75 7.70 -6.07
N SER A 22 12.58 8.29 -6.24
CA SER A 22 12.36 9.71 -6.47
C SER A 22 11.23 10.20 -5.58
N CYS A 23 11.39 11.38 -4.99
CA CYS A 23 10.33 12.08 -4.27
C CYS A 23 10.00 13.37 -5.02
N VAL A 24 8.70 13.68 -5.14
CA VAL A 24 8.22 14.96 -5.66
C VAL A 24 7.17 15.54 -4.71
N MET A 25 7.29 16.83 -4.36
CA MET A 25 6.26 17.54 -3.61
C MET A 25 5.10 17.92 -4.54
N LYS A 26 3.87 17.58 -4.16
CA LYS A 26 2.63 17.92 -4.84
C LYS A 26 1.67 18.64 -3.89
N THR A 27 0.60 19.20 -4.44
CA THR A 27 -0.42 19.94 -3.69
C THR A 27 -1.09 19.14 -2.57
N ARG A 28 -1.15 17.80 -2.69
CA ARG A 28 -1.76 16.91 -1.69
C ARG A 28 -0.76 16.25 -0.74
N GLY A 29 0.54 16.44 -0.95
CA GLY A 29 1.60 15.79 -0.18
C GLY A 29 2.75 15.31 -1.06
N LEU A 30 3.59 14.45 -0.48
CA LEU A 30 4.75 13.87 -1.14
C LEU A 30 4.34 12.68 -2.01
N ASP A 31 4.89 12.62 -3.22
CA ASP A 31 4.84 11.45 -4.10
C ASP A 31 6.20 10.75 -4.05
N LEU A 32 6.29 9.61 -3.36
CA LEU A 32 7.46 8.74 -3.36
C LEU A 32 7.27 7.61 -4.38
N SER A 33 8.19 7.49 -5.32
CA SER A 33 8.19 6.43 -6.33
C SER A 33 9.55 5.74 -6.37
N CYS A 34 9.56 4.42 -6.22
CA CYS A 34 10.74 3.57 -6.33
C CYS A 34 10.56 2.55 -7.47
N ASP A 35 11.53 2.49 -8.37
CA ASP A 35 11.59 1.54 -9.49
C ASP A 35 12.90 0.75 -9.43
N ARG A 36 12.80 -0.58 -9.41
CA ARG A 36 13.95 -1.50 -9.37
C ARG A 36 14.91 -1.26 -8.18
N ALA A 37 14.41 -0.66 -7.10
CA ALA A 37 15.18 -0.45 -5.89
C ALA A 37 15.47 -1.77 -5.16
N GLY A 38 16.68 -1.89 -4.61
CA GLY A 38 16.99 -2.92 -3.61
C GLY A 38 16.30 -2.61 -2.28
N LEU A 39 16.20 -3.61 -1.40
CA LEU A 39 15.53 -3.44 -0.10
C LEU A 39 16.20 -2.37 0.78
N ASP A 40 17.53 -2.26 0.74
CA ASP A 40 18.26 -1.26 1.53
C ASP A 40 18.00 0.18 1.06
N ASP A 41 18.05 0.42 -0.26
CA ASP A 41 17.71 1.71 -0.86
C ASP A 41 16.26 2.10 -0.56
N LEU A 42 15.36 1.12 -0.63
CA LEU A 42 13.95 1.30 -0.31
C LEU A 42 13.77 1.71 1.16
N ARG A 43 14.39 0.98 2.10
CA ARG A 43 14.34 1.29 3.53
C ARG A 43 14.91 2.67 3.84
N GLN A 44 16.03 3.04 3.23
CA GLN A 44 16.63 4.36 3.42
C GLN A 44 15.72 5.48 2.87
N SER A 45 15.14 5.28 1.69
CA SER A 45 14.24 6.25 1.06
C SER A 45 12.95 6.44 1.85
N ILE A 46 12.35 5.34 2.30
CA ILE A 46 11.17 5.36 3.17
C ILE A 46 11.49 6.08 4.47
N LYS A 47 12.58 5.70 5.16
CA LYS A 47 12.99 6.35 6.42
C LYS A 47 13.20 7.86 6.26
N ALA A 48 13.81 8.29 5.16
CA ALA A 48 14.01 9.70 4.86
C ALA A 48 12.67 10.45 4.72
N VAL A 49 11.71 9.87 4.00
CA VAL A 49 10.37 10.45 3.82
C VAL A 49 9.57 10.43 5.12
N THR A 50 9.56 9.33 5.87
CA THR A 50 8.89 9.22 7.17
C THR A 50 9.40 10.28 8.16
N SER A 51 10.69 10.61 8.12
CA SER A 51 11.30 11.62 9.00
C SER A 51 10.77 13.03 8.76
N THR A 52 10.18 13.30 7.59
CA THR A 52 9.57 14.61 7.29
C THR A 52 8.24 14.83 8.03
N LYS A 53 7.57 13.74 8.45
CA LYS A 53 6.20 13.75 9.02
C LYS A 53 5.14 14.37 8.10
N GLU A 54 5.45 14.51 6.82
CA GLU A 54 4.53 15.03 5.82
C GLU A 54 3.58 13.93 5.35
N ASN A 55 2.43 14.34 4.81
CA ASN A 55 1.51 13.42 4.14
C ASN A 55 2.17 12.85 2.88
N VAL A 56 2.16 11.52 2.74
CA VAL A 56 2.60 10.82 1.54
C VAL A 56 1.36 10.50 0.71
N TRP A 57 1.09 11.36 -0.27
CA TRP A 57 -0.10 11.22 -1.10
C TRP A 57 -0.04 9.94 -1.97
N TYR A 58 1.12 9.67 -2.58
CA TYR A 58 1.39 8.42 -3.30
C TYR A 58 2.69 7.77 -2.82
N LEU A 59 2.60 6.49 -2.47
CA LEU A 59 3.74 5.59 -2.37
C LEU A 59 3.67 4.57 -3.49
N LYS A 60 4.65 4.57 -4.41
CA LYS A 60 4.67 3.72 -5.61
C LYS A 60 5.92 2.85 -5.60
N LEU A 61 5.73 1.54 -5.54
CA LEU A 61 6.79 0.55 -5.57
C LEU A 61 6.65 -0.31 -6.82
N ARG A 62 7.63 -0.25 -7.72
CA ARG A 62 7.56 -0.91 -9.02
C ARG A 62 8.79 -1.75 -9.28
N ASN A 63 8.58 -2.94 -9.87
CA ASN A 63 9.66 -3.82 -10.29
C ASN A 63 10.67 -4.09 -9.17
N LEU A 64 10.20 -4.09 -7.91
CA LEU A 64 11.04 -4.42 -6.79
C LEU A 64 11.09 -5.94 -6.75
N LYS A 65 12.28 -6.54 -6.70
CA LYS A 65 12.42 -8.01 -6.60
C LYS A 65 12.05 -8.50 -5.19
N LEU A 66 10.88 -8.10 -4.71
CA LEU A 66 10.35 -8.38 -3.38
C LEU A 66 9.36 -9.51 -3.50
N ASN A 67 9.70 -10.67 -2.94
CA ASN A 67 8.73 -11.78 -2.83
C ASN A 67 7.69 -11.51 -1.73
N ASN A 68 8.01 -10.61 -0.78
CA ASN A 68 7.19 -10.23 0.36
C ASN A 68 7.30 -8.73 0.68
N ILE A 69 6.23 -8.11 1.19
CA ILE A 69 6.29 -6.81 1.88
C ILE A 69 6.46 -7.11 3.38
N PRO A 70 7.59 -6.74 4.01
CA PRO A 70 7.81 -7.01 5.42
C PRO A 70 7.09 -6.00 6.33
N GLY A 71 6.70 -6.46 7.53
CA GLY A 71 5.97 -5.67 8.55
C GLY A 71 6.67 -4.36 8.97
N ASP A 72 7.99 -4.33 8.94
CA ASP A 72 8.81 -3.20 9.38
C ASP A 72 9.05 -2.15 8.28
N LEU A 73 8.57 -2.37 7.05
CA LEU A 73 8.97 -1.55 5.91
C LEU A 73 8.45 -0.12 5.98
N LEU A 74 7.16 0.03 6.27
CA LEU A 74 6.47 1.32 6.15
C LEU A 74 6.56 2.15 7.44
N GLY A 75 6.71 1.50 8.59
CA GLY A 75 6.63 2.20 9.88
C GLY A 75 5.34 3.05 9.99
N GLU A 76 5.33 4.01 10.90
CA GLU A 76 4.20 4.94 11.05
C GLU A 76 4.30 6.07 10.01
N MET A 77 3.38 6.08 9.04
CA MET A 77 3.33 7.14 8.01
C MET A 77 1.91 7.37 7.50
N HIS A 78 1.60 8.62 7.13
CA HIS A 78 0.33 8.97 6.53
C HIS A 78 0.40 8.71 5.03
N VAL A 79 -0.01 7.52 4.60
CA VAL A 79 -0.07 7.14 3.17
C VAL A 79 -1.51 7.03 2.72
N THR A 80 -1.91 7.84 1.74
CA THR A 80 -3.28 7.79 1.21
C THR A 80 -3.43 6.76 0.09
N HIS A 81 -2.44 6.66 -0.80
CA HIS A 81 -2.46 5.75 -1.95
C HIS A 81 -1.18 4.92 -2.00
N PHE A 82 -1.29 3.63 -1.76
CA PHE A 82 -0.17 2.71 -1.84
C PHE A 82 -0.32 1.78 -3.06
N ILE A 83 0.70 1.79 -3.91
CA ILE A 83 0.71 1.04 -5.16
C ILE A 83 1.97 0.19 -5.19
N VAL A 84 1.81 -1.14 -5.24
CA VAL A 84 2.90 -2.09 -5.43
C VAL A 84 2.62 -2.94 -6.65
N HIS A 85 3.43 -2.75 -7.68
CA HIS A 85 3.12 -3.25 -9.01
C HIS A 85 4.30 -3.99 -9.63
N ASN A 86 4.03 -5.14 -10.26
CA ASN A 86 5.02 -5.94 -10.97
C ASN A 86 6.25 -6.30 -10.11
N SER A 87 6.04 -6.62 -8.84
CA SER A 87 7.12 -6.94 -7.90
C SER A 87 7.23 -8.45 -7.62
N SER A 88 6.44 -9.28 -8.30
CA SER A 88 6.39 -10.74 -8.09
C SER A 88 6.03 -11.14 -6.64
N LEU A 89 5.31 -10.27 -5.92
CA LEU A 89 4.90 -10.57 -4.55
C LEU A 89 4.07 -11.85 -4.51
N SER A 90 4.51 -12.83 -3.70
CA SER A 90 3.78 -14.07 -3.43
C SER A 90 3.13 -14.06 -2.06
N SER A 91 3.60 -13.20 -1.15
CA SER A 91 3.04 -13.01 0.19
C SER A 91 3.11 -11.55 0.61
N ILE A 92 2.36 -11.21 1.64
CA ILE A 92 2.40 -9.95 2.37
C ILE A 92 2.43 -10.33 3.85
N ASP A 93 3.32 -9.72 4.62
CA ASP A 93 3.38 -9.91 6.07
C ASP A 93 2.10 -9.40 6.74
N ASP A 94 1.63 -10.09 7.78
CA ASP A 94 0.36 -9.77 8.45
C ASP A 94 0.36 -8.36 9.06
N GLU A 95 1.54 -7.82 9.39
CA GLU A 95 1.67 -6.46 9.95
C GLU A 95 2.16 -5.43 8.92
N ALA A 96 2.28 -5.80 7.64
CA ALA A 96 2.85 -4.97 6.57
C ALA A 96 2.24 -3.56 6.44
N PHE A 97 0.95 -3.42 6.78
CA PHE A 97 0.21 -2.16 6.62
C PHE A 97 -0.21 -1.54 7.95
N SER A 98 0.17 -2.12 9.09
CA SER A 98 -0.24 -1.68 10.43
C SER A 98 0.02 -0.18 10.66
N GLY A 99 1.22 0.30 10.33
CA GLY A 99 1.62 1.70 10.51
C GLY A 99 1.04 2.70 9.50
N ILE A 100 0.28 2.24 8.50
CA ILE A 100 -0.40 3.11 7.50
C ILE A 100 -1.92 2.95 7.48
N ALA A 101 -2.46 2.05 8.30
CA ALA A 101 -3.84 1.59 8.22
C ALA A 101 -4.88 2.70 8.42
N GLU A 102 -4.58 3.68 9.27
CA GLU A 102 -5.48 4.79 9.59
C GLU A 102 -5.76 5.70 8.38
N TYR A 103 -4.82 5.85 7.45
CA TYR A 103 -4.91 6.85 6.38
C TYR A 103 -5.07 6.25 4.97
N LEU A 104 -4.93 4.94 4.83
CA LEU A 104 -4.90 4.30 3.52
C LEU A 104 -6.30 4.19 2.90
N GLU A 105 -6.51 4.91 1.79
CA GLU A 105 -7.79 4.92 1.06
C GLU A 105 -7.75 4.02 -0.19
N THR A 106 -6.58 3.88 -0.81
CA THR A 106 -6.39 3.06 -2.01
C THR A 106 -5.16 2.18 -1.89
N LEU A 107 -5.37 0.89 -2.12
CA LEU A 107 -4.33 -0.13 -2.16
C LEU A 107 -4.37 -0.83 -3.51
N ASP A 108 -3.29 -0.73 -4.26
CA ASP A 108 -3.12 -1.41 -5.54
C ASP A 108 -1.98 -2.43 -5.44
N LEU A 109 -2.36 -3.70 -5.50
CA LEU A 109 -1.48 -4.88 -5.48
C LEU A 109 -1.56 -5.64 -6.82
N ALA A 110 -1.97 -4.95 -7.89
CA ALA A 110 -2.08 -5.48 -9.24
C ALA A 110 -0.79 -6.11 -9.76
N GLN A 111 -0.96 -7.09 -10.65
CA GLN A 111 0.14 -7.70 -11.42
C GLN A 111 1.26 -8.24 -10.50
N ASN A 112 0.88 -8.95 -9.44
CA ASN A 112 1.80 -9.69 -8.59
C ASN A 112 1.52 -11.21 -8.72
N SER A 113 1.93 -12.02 -7.75
CA SER A 113 1.79 -13.48 -7.76
C SER A 113 1.07 -13.98 -6.51
N LEU A 114 0.17 -13.17 -5.93
CA LEU A 114 -0.60 -13.58 -4.75
C LEU A 114 -1.53 -14.73 -5.09
N GLU A 115 -1.43 -15.83 -4.35
CA GLU A 115 -2.27 -17.04 -4.53
C GLU A 115 -3.53 -17.01 -3.68
N ARG A 116 -3.59 -16.09 -2.71
CA ARG A 116 -4.73 -15.87 -1.81
C ARG A 116 -4.87 -14.39 -1.50
N VAL A 117 -6.04 -13.98 -1.04
CA VAL A 117 -6.22 -12.65 -0.44
C VAL A 117 -5.41 -12.60 0.86
N PRO A 118 -4.57 -11.58 1.09
CA PRO A 118 -3.77 -11.45 2.31
C PRO A 118 -4.62 -10.88 3.45
N THR A 119 -5.65 -11.63 3.88
CA THR A 119 -6.72 -11.15 4.77
C THR A 119 -6.19 -10.53 6.07
N ALA A 120 -5.22 -11.15 6.74
CA ALA A 120 -4.65 -10.64 8.00
C ALA A 120 -3.98 -9.27 7.81
N ALA A 121 -3.19 -9.09 6.74
CA ALA A 121 -2.58 -7.80 6.42
C ALA A 121 -3.61 -6.69 6.11
N LEU A 122 -4.80 -7.07 5.61
CA LEU A 122 -5.83 -6.14 5.17
C LEU A 122 -6.83 -5.77 6.27
N GLU A 123 -6.96 -6.57 7.33
CA GLU A 123 -8.15 -6.52 8.20
C GLU A 123 -8.33 -5.20 8.96
N ASN A 124 -7.25 -4.46 9.20
CA ASN A 124 -7.29 -3.19 9.91
C ASN A 124 -7.44 -1.97 8.99
N LEU A 125 -7.52 -2.16 7.66
CA LEU A 125 -7.64 -1.08 6.68
C LEU A 125 -9.08 -0.56 6.56
N SER A 126 -9.65 -0.12 7.68
CA SER A 126 -11.05 0.28 7.80
C SER A 126 -11.45 1.47 6.91
N ASN A 127 -10.49 2.33 6.54
CA ASN A 127 -10.69 3.48 5.64
C ASN A 127 -10.44 3.14 4.15
N LEU A 128 -10.09 1.89 3.83
CA LEU A 128 -9.78 1.50 2.46
C LEU A 128 -11.04 1.49 1.60
N ALA A 129 -11.10 2.42 0.64
CA ALA A 129 -12.21 2.57 -0.28
C ALA A 129 -12.03 1.76 -1.58
N SER A 130 -10.76 1.48 -1.95
CA SER A 130 -10.43 0.84 -3.22
C SER A 130 -9.30 -0.18 -3.07
N LEU A 131 -9.58 -1.43 -3.39
CA LEU A 131 -8.62 -2.54 -3.41
C LEU A 131 -8.50 -3.11 -4.83
N ASN A 132 -7.29 -3.05 -5.39
CA ASN A 132 -6.98 -3.68 -6.68
C ASN A 132 -6.07 -4.89 -6.48
N LEU A 133 -6.60 -6.08 -6.78
CA LEU A 133 -5.91 -7.37 -6.75
C LEU A 133 -5.86 -8.01 -8.14
N ASN A 134 -6.04 -7.22 -9.21
CA ASN A 134 -6.12 -7.77 -10.55
C ASN A 134 -4.80 -8.45 -10.98
N TYR A 135 -4.90 -9.39 -11.92
CA TYR A 135 -3.76 -10.12 -12.47
C TYR A 135 -2.83 -10.73 -11.41
N ASN A 136 -3.41 -11.28 -10.35
CA ASN A 136 -2.73 -12.15 -9.40
C ASN A 136 -3.04 -13.62 -9.74
N LYS A 137 -2.78 -14.55 -8.80
CA LYS A 137 -2.99 -15.99 -8.96
C LYS A 137 -4.02 -16.53 -7.96
N ILE A 138 -4.94 -15.68 -7.49
CA ILE A 138 -5.91 -16.06 -6.46
C ILE A 138 -6.84 -17.13 -7.02
N GLU A 139 -6.90 -18.28 -6.36
CA GLU A 139 -7.75 -19.42 -6.79
C GLU A 139 -9.05 -19.54 -6.01
N ILE A 140 -9.04 -19.14 -4.74
CA ILE A 140 -10.16 -19.30 -3.81
C ILE A 140 -10.36 -17.98 -3.04
N LEU A 141 -11.61 -17.53 -2.96
CA LEU A 141 -12.03 -16.55 -1.96
C LEU A 141 -12.65 -17.31 -0.78
N HIS A 142 -11.91 -17.39 0.32
CA HIS A 142 -12.39 -18.01 1.56
C HIS A 142 -13.42 -17.13 2.26
N ALA A 143 -14.18 -17.70 3.20
CA ALA A 143 -15.02 -16.95 4.12
C ALA A 143 -14.24 -15.77 4.73
N GLU A 144 -14.88 -14.61 4.83
CA GLU A 144 -14.30 -13.40 5.44
C GLU A 144 -13.00 -12.92 4.79
N ALA A 145 -12.74 -13.24 3.52
CA ALA A 145 -11.48 -12.91 2.83
C ALA A 145 -11.12 -11.41 2.88
N PHE A 146 -12.13 -10.55 3.00
CA PHE A 146 -12.02 -9.09 3.03
C PHE A 146 -12.54 -8.47 4.33
N ARG A 147 -12.55 -9.24 5.43
CA ARG A 147 -13.04 -8.74 6.73
C ARG A 147 -12.33 -7.46 7.15
N GLY A 148 -13.06 -6.58 7.84
CA GLY A 148 -12.53 -5.32 8.36
C GLY A 148 -12.39 -4.19 7.33
N LEU A 149 -12.53 -4.49 6.03
CA LEU A 149 -12.59 -3.50 4.96
C LEU A 149 -13.98 -2.83 4.88
N ILE A 150 -14.42 -2.21 5.96
CA ILE A 150 -15.79 -1.69 6.14
C ILE A 150 -16.13 -0.51 5.20
N SER A 151 -15.13 0.22 4.73
CA SER A 151 -15.32 1.35 3.79
C SER A 151 -15.14 0.95 2.33
N LEU A 152 -14.96 -0.34 2.03
CA LEU A 152 -14.61 -0.79 0.69
C LEU A 152 -15.78 -0.60 -0.30
N VAL A 153 -15.54 0.20 -1.32
CA VAL A 153 -16.51 0.50 -2.39
C VAL A 153 -16.11 -0.16 -3.71
N ARG A 154 -14.80 -0.26 -3.97
CA ARG A 154 -14.26 -0.81 -5.22
C ARG A 154 -13.32 -1.98 -4.93
N LEU A 155 -13.62 -3.13 -5.50
CA LEU A 155 -12.78 -4.32 -5.46
C LEU A 155 -12.56 -4.84 -6.87
N ASN A 156 -11.29 -4.96 -7.29
CA ASN A 156 -10.94 -5.52 -8.58
C ASN A 156 -10.18 -6.84 -8.44
N LEU A 157 -10.79 -7.93 -8.90
CA LEU A 157 -10.21 -9.28 -8.92
C LEU A 157 -9.99 -9.82 -10.35
N PHE A 158 -10.12 -8.96 -11.37
CA PHE A 158 -10.00 -9.35 -12.76
C PHE A 158 -8.65 -10.03 -13.06
N GLY A 159 -8.64 -11.04 -13.94
CA GLY A 159 -7.39 -11.71 -14.34
C GLY A 159 -6.76 -12.61 -13.27
N ASN A 160 -7.50 -12.95 -12.20
CA ASN A 160 -7.12 -14.03 -11.27
C ASN A 160 -7.53 -15.41 -11.80
N LYS A 161 -7.32 -16.45 -10.99
CA LYS A 161 -7.63 -17.86 -11.31
C LYS A 161 -8.76 -18.40 -10.43
N ILE A 162 -9.71 -17.53 -10.07
CA ILE A 162 -10.75 -17.86 -9.08
C ILE A 162 -11.63 -18.99 -9.63
N LYS A 163 -11.65 -20.11 -8.91
CA LYS A 163 -12.47 -21.30 -9.21
C LYS A 163 -13.59 -21.50 -8.19
N PHE A 164 -13.40 -20.98 -6.97
CA PHE A 164 -14.35 -21.10 -5.88
C PHE A 164 -14.46 -19.79 -5.10
N ILE A 165 -15.69 -19.41 -4.76
CA ILE A 165 -16.02 -18.27 -3.92
C ILE A 165 -16.91 -18.82 -2.80
N ASP A 166 -16.43 -18.71 -1.58
CA ASP A 166 -17.20 -19.05 -0.39
C ASP A 166 -18.42 -18.13 -0.26
N ASN A 167 -19.54 -18.63 0.25
CA ASN A 167 -20.76 -17.84 0.42
C ASN A 167 -20.60 -16.70 1.44
N LEU A 168 -19.61 -16.78 2.33
CA LEU A 168 -19.26 -15.75 3.30
C LEU A 168 -18.03 -14.94 2.88
N ALA A 169 -17.55 -15.07 1.63
CA ALA A 169 -16.29 -14.45 1.21
C ALA A 169 -16.24 -12.92 1.36
N PHE A 170 -17.39 -12.26 1.24
CA PHE A 170 -17.53 -10.81 1.35
C PHE A 170 -18.13 -10.36 2.69
N GLU A 171 -18.25 -11.27 3.66
CA GLU A 171 -18.65 -10.89 5.01
C GLU A 171 -17.58 -9.97 5.62
N GLY A 172 -18.02 -8.86 6.23
CA GLY A 172 -17.15 -7.85 6.82
C GLY A 172 -16.73 -6.68 5.90
N THR A 173 -17.19 -6.57 4.64
CA THR A 173 -16.86 -5.44 3.73
C THR A 173 -17.79 -4.22 3.84
N GLY A 174 -18.52 -4.08 4.95
CA GLY A 174 -19.41 -2.93 5.22
C GLY A 174 -20.60 -2.71 4.28
N GLY A 175 -20.84 -3.62 3.31
CA GLY A 175 -22.00 -3.57 2.42
C GLY A 175 -21.96 -2.49 1.32
N ASN A 176 -20.83 -1.80 1.14
CA ASN A 176 -20.70 -0.65 0.22
C ASN A 176 -20.18 -1.01 -1.18
N LEU A 177 -19.92 -2.29 -1.46
CA LEU A 177 -19.36 -2.74 -2.74
C LEU A 177 -20.34 -2.48 -3.88
N THR A 178 -20.00 -1.53 -4.75
CA THR A 178 -20.77 -1.23 -5.95
C THR A 178 -20.38 -2.18 -7.09
N HIS A 179 -21.36 -2.53 -7.94
CA HIS A 179 -21.20 -3.44 -9.08
C HIS A 179 -20.25 -2.91 -10.16
#